data_AF-A0A260ZJT5-F1
#
_entry.id   AF-A0A260ZJT5-F1
#
_cell.length_a   1.000
_cell.length_b   1.000
_cell.length_c   1.000
_cell.angle_alpha   90.00
_cell.angle_beta   90.00
_cell.angle_gamma   90.00
#
_symmetry.space_group_name_H-M   'P 1'
#
loop_
_entity.id
_entity.type
_entity.pdbx_description
1 polymer ?
#
loop_
_entity_poly.entity_id
_entity_poly.type
_entity_poly.pdbx_seq_one_letter_code
_entity_poly.pdbx_strand_id
1 'polypeptide(L)'
;SVTLRNSRGGLQWDIDVYGLPIETLNETGNILDDNEKVAISQRQIKILEEILQNKEHGSDYIQCIQRGIEADQLKIEMLQMRINKSLPPYHNYLQLTVITGEDINMERVVYEKPFKLTREYIEKRIFSNGNIHVGNLQIGGDWYIYDLYAPQGDKVKPLLSIREGCLEVGELKVTGNVTNSLVSLQKVLSTVPLKQLRTVNQPFPNDPIIKTSQLVLIVGYLPFTVLSSCPNNRTHIEGFPWIFDEQLTNVVNKWMESNIIVGTYYSIGDNDAEFIEKMLSKFRKLPGAQCGENKETRLTAFPECIIIPMKNGTELNVYYSEPNEEEKEYCRSEFIVKMKWQPRGYATAV
;
A
#
# COMPACT_ATOMS: atom_id res chain seq x y z
N SER A 1 5.13 -21.90 20.95
CA SER A 1 6.52 -21.37 20.96
C SER A 1 6.65 -19.84 20.85
N VAL A 2 7.44 -19.24 21.75
CA VAL A 2 7.83 -17.81 21.79
C VAL A 2 8.61 -17.38 20.54
N THR A 3 9.47 -18.25 20.00
CA THR A 3 10.29 -17.96 18.81
C THR A 3 9.43 -17.60 17.61
N LEU A 4 8.35 -18.36 17.37
CA LEU A 4 7.41 -18.11 16.27
C LEU A 4 6.63 -16.81 16.47
N ARG A 5 6.29 -16.48 17.72
CA ARG A 5 5.62 -15.21 18.03
C ARG A 5 6.55 -14.03 17.77
N ASN A 6 7.81 -14.14 18.17
CA ASN A 6 8.81 -13.10 17.97
C ASN A 6 9.16 -12.94 16.48
N SER A 7 9.23 -14.03 15.71
CA SER A 7 9.44 -13.96 14.26
C SER A 7 8.27 -13.31 13.50
N ARG A 8 7.10 -13.20 14.13
CA ARG A 8 5.92 -12.49 13.61
C ARG A 8 5.79 -11.05 14.16
N GLY A 9 6.87 -10.48 14.69
CA GLY A 9 6.89 -9.11 15.21
C GLY A 9 6.67 -8.97 16.72
N GLY A 10 6.49 -10.08 17.44
CA GLY A 10 6.36 -10.06 18.90
C GLY A 10 5.02 -9.51 19.40
N LEU A 11 4.97 -9.14 20.68
CA LEU A 11 3.78 -8.55 21.30
C LEU A 11 3.64 -7.08 20.90
N GLN A 12 2.40 -6.64 20.62
CA GLN A 12 2.10 -5.30 20.11
C GLN A 12 1.48 -4.37 21.17
N TRP A 13 1.56 -4.74 22.45
CA TRP A 13 0.94 -4.02 23.56
C TRP A 13 1.84 -4.04 24.79
N ASP A 14 1.52 -3.17 25.75
CA ASP A 14 2.26 -3.09 27.02
C ASP A 14 2.08 -4.35 27.86
N ILE A 15 3.21 -4.82 28.41
CA ILE A 15 3.27 -6.00 29.27
C ILE A 15 3.93 -5.65 30.60
N ASP A 16 3.62 -6.41 31.63
CA ASP A 16 4.32 -6.27 32.90
C ASP A 16 5.64 -7.07 32.92
N VAL A 17 6.27 -7.11 34.10
CA VAL A 17 7.54 -7.82 34.31
C VAL A 17 7.44 -9.32 34.00
N TYR A 18 6.26 -9.92 34.11
CA TYR A 18 6.03 -11.34 33.84
C TYR A 18 5.75 -11.63 32.37
N GLY A 19 5.57 -10.60 31.52
CA GLY A 19 5.25 -10.76 30.10
C GLY A 19 3.75 -10.88 29.81
N LEU A 20 2.91 -10.52 30.77
CA LEU A 20 1.46 -10.54 30.65
C LEU A 20 0.94 -9.12 30.34
N PRO A 21 -0.16 -8.98 29.58
CA PRO A 21 -0.73 -7.66 29.26
C PRO A 21 -1.00 -6.84 30.51
N ILE A 22 -0.67 -5.54 30.45
CA ILE A 22 -1.12 -4.57 31.46
C ILE A 22 -2.58 -4.23 31.12
N GLU A 23 -3.52 -4.83 31.84
CA GLU A 23 -4.95 -4.58 31.63
C GLU A 23 -5.33 -3.18 32.13
N THR A 24 -5.64 -2.26 31.20
CA THR A 24 -6.34 -1.01 31.52
C THR A 24 -7.81 -1.32 31.76
N LEU A 25 -8.38 -0.82 32.85
CA LEU A 25 -9.81 -0.98 33.20
C LEU A 25 -10.71 -0.80 31.96
N ASN A 26 -11.36 -1.88 31.53
CA ASN A 26 -12.47 -1.77 30.59
C ASN A 26 -13.69 -1.19 31.31
N GLU A 27 -14.55 -0.49 30.57
CA GLU A 27 -15.74 0.24 31.06
C GLU A 27 -16.74 -0.61 31.89
N THR A 28 -16.60 -1.94 31.87
CA THR A 28 -17.42 -2.93 32.59
C THR A 28 -16.83 -3.42 33.93
N GLY A 29 -15.65 -2.96 34.35
CA GLY A 29 -15.13 -3.13 35.73
C GLY A 29 -14.74 -4.55 36.19
N ASN A 30 -14.99 -5.61 35.41
CA ASN A 30 -14.64 -6.98 35.79
C ASN A 30 -13.29 -7.42 35.19
N ILE A 31 -12.23 -7.33 36.00
CA ILE A 31 -10.93 -7.94 35.73
C ILE A 31 -10.96 -9.37 36.29
N LEU A 32 -10.77 -10.39 35.44
CA LEU A 32 -10.63 -11.77 35.87
C LEU A 32 -9.40 -11.91 36.77
N ASP A 33 -9.53 -12.59 37.90
CA ASP A 33 -8.40 -12.85 38.78
C ASP A 33 -7.38 -13.80 38.11
N ASP A 34 -6.11 -13.68 38.45
CA ASP A 34 -5.06 -14.51 37.85
C ASP A 34 -5.29 -16.00 38.12
N ASN A 35 -5.89 -16.39 39.26
CA ASN A 35 -6.25 -17.78 39.54
C ASN A 35 -7.36 -18.29 38.60
N GLU A 36 -8.33 -17.44 38.27
CA GLU A 36 -9.38 -17.77 37.31
C GLU A 36 -8.79 -17.94 35.91
N LYS A 37 -7.85 -17.07 35.51
CA LYS A 37 -7.12 -17.19 34.24
C LYS A 37 -6.32 -18.49 34.17
N VAL A 38 -5.66 -18.90 35.25
CA VAL A 38 -4.97 -20.20 35.35
C VAL A 38 -5.96 -21.34 35.17
N ALA A 39 -7.10 -21.33 35.88
CA ALA A 39 -8.10 -22.38 35.79
C ALA A 39 -8.68 -22.51 34.37
N ILE A 40 -8.89 -21.38 33.67
CA ILE A 40 -9.33 -21.37 32.26
C ILE A 40 -8.28 -22.02 31.36
N SER A 41 -7.02 -21.60 31.43
CA SER A 41 -5.95 -22.18 30.60
C SER A 41 -5.72 -23.67 30.90
N GLN A 42 -5.85 -24.11 32.16
CA GLN A 42 -5.78 -25.54 32.52
C GLN A 42 -6.91 -26.36 31.89
N ARG A 43 -8.14 -25.82 31.89
CA ARG A 43 -9.29 -26.47 31.21
C ARG A 43 -9.05 -26.54 29.70
N GLN A 44 -8.50 -25.48 29.11
CA GLN A 44 -8.19 -25.43 27.69
C GLN A 44 -7.15 -26.48 27.30
N ILE A 45 -6.06 -26.60 28.06
CA ILE A 45 -5.03 -27.64 27.86
C ILE A 45 -5.67 -29.03 27.89
N LYS A 46 -6.51 -29.31 28.88
CA LYS A 46 -7.18 -30.62 29.00
C LYS A 46 -8.02 -30.94 27.76
N ILE A 47 -8.80 -29.98 27.26
CA ILE A 47 -9.59 -30.15 26.03
C ILE A 47 -8.67 -30.44 24.83
N LEU A 48 -7.57 -29.69 24.69
CA LEU A 48 -6.62 -29.86 23.60
C LEU A 48 -5.89 -31.22 23.66
N GLU A 49 -5.55 -31.70 24.85
CA GLU A 49 -4.97 -33.02 25.08
C GLU A 49 -5.94 -34.16 24.72
N GLU A 50 -7.23 -34.02 25.07
CA GLU A 50 -8.28 -34.97 24.66
C GLU A 50 -8.42 -35.03 23.13
N ILE A 51 -8.36 -33.88 22.43
CA ILE A 51 -8.41 -33.84 20.97
C ILE A 51 -7.19 -34.56 20.35
N LEU A 52 -5.99 -34.39 20.92
CA LEU A 52 -4.78 -35.09 20.45
C LEU A 52 -4.87 -36.61 20.59
N GLN A 53 -5.55 -37.10 21.63
CA GLN A 53 -5.73 -38.53 21.86
C GLN A 53 -6.64 -39.20 20.81
N ASN A 54 -7.52 -38.44 20.16
CA ASN A 54 -8.52 -38.96 19.22
C ASN A 54 -7.99 -39.28 17.81
N LYS A 55 -6.69 -39.10 17.51
CA LYS A 55 -5.91 -39.57 16.33
C LYS A 55 -6.48 -39.38 14.89
N GLU A 56 -7.67 -38.81 14.69
CA GLU A 56 -8.30 -38.59 13.37
C GLU A 56 -7.93 -37.24 12.73
N HIS A 57 -6.69 -36.78 12.90
CA HIS A 57 -6.29 -35.45 12.45
C HIS A 57 -4.96 -35.45 11.68
N GLY A 58 -4.88 -34.63 10.65
CA GLY A 58 -3.65 -34.44 9.87
C GLY A 58 -2.51 -33.83 10.68
N SER A 59 -1.28 -34.04 10.21
CA SER A 59 -0.04 -33.60 10.87
C SER A 59 -0.02 -32.10 11.22
N ASP A 60 -0.53 -31.24 10.33
CA ASP A 60 -0.54 -29.78 10.54
C ASP A 60 -1.49 -29.37 11.67
N TYR A 61 -2.62 -30.06 11.79
CA TYR A 61 -3.60 -29.82 12.85
C TYR A 61 -3.06 -30.25 14.21
N ILE A 62 -2.41 -31.41 14.27
CA ILE A 62 -1.71 -31.90 15.47
C ILE A 62 -0.65 -30.89 15.94
N GLN A 63 0.17 -30.38 15.00
CA GLN A 63 1.19 -29.38 15.32
C GLN A 63 0.58 -28.07 15.83
N CYS A 64 -0.57 -27.65 15.28
CA CYS A 64 -1.30 -26.48 15.75
C CYS A 64 -1.78 -26.64 17.20
N ILE A 65 -2.35 -27.80 17.54
CA ILE A 65 -2.82 -28.10 18.90
C ILE A 65 -1.66 -28.13 19.89
N GLN A 66 -0.55 -28.80 19.56
CA GLN A 66 0.64 -28.83 20.41
C GLN A 66 1.16 -27.42 20.70
N ARG A 67 1.18 -26.53 19.70
CA ARG A 67 1.54 -25.12 19.90
C ARG A 67 0.57 -24.38 20.81
N GLY A 68 -0.72 -24.71 20.75
CA GLY A 68 -1.75 -24.17 21.65
C GLY A 68 -1.50 -24.57 23.10
N ILE A 69 -1.25 -25.85 23.35
CA ILE A 69 -0.92 -26.38 24.69
C ILE A 69 0.33 -25.70 25.24
N GLU A 70 1.43 -25.63 24.47
CA GLU A 70 2.64 -24.92 24.88
C GLU A 70 2.36 -23.46 25.25
N ALA A 71 1.51 -22.77 24.49
CA ALA A 71 1.18 -21.37 24.73
C ALA A 71 0.40 -21.17 26.04
N ASP A 72 -0.56 -22.06 26.34
CA ASP A 72 -1.30 -22.04 27.60
C ASP A 72 -0.44 -22.45 28.79
N GLN A 73 0.46 -23.42 28.64
CA GLN A 73 1.42 -23.81 29.68
C GLN A 73 2.32 -22.64 30.06
N LEU A 74 2.92 -21.97 29.07
CA LEU A 74 3.71 -20.76 29.30
C LEU A 74 2.88 -19.67 29.98
N LYS A 75 1.62 -19.49 29.59
CA LYS A 75 0.73 -18.51 30.22
C LYS A 75 0.47 -18.83 31.69
N ILE A 76 0.25 -20.11 32.03
CA ILE A 76 0.09 -20.55 33.41
C ILE A 76 1.34 -20.26 34.22
N GLU A 77 2.53 -20.58 33.71
CA GLU A 77 3.80 -20.29 34.39
C GLU A 77 3.94 -18.79 34.68
N MET A 78 3.66 -17.93 33.69
CA MET A 78 3.68 -16.48 33.85
C MET A 78 2.71 -16.00 34.94
N LEU A 79 1.47 -16.51 34.94
CA LEU A 79 0.45 -16.16 35.93
C LEU A 79 0.83 -16.66 37.33
N GLN A 80 1.35 -17.88 37.45
CA GLN A 80 1.81 -18.43 38.73
C GLN A 80 2.95 -17.62 39.32
N MET A 81 3.90 -17.18 38.50
CA MET A 81 4.97 -16.29 38.96
C MET A 81 4.42 -14.96 39.48
N ARG A 82 3.43 -14.39 38.79
CA ARG A 82 2.76 -13.15 39.21
C ARG A 82 1.99 -13.33 40.52
N ILE A 83 1.20 -14.40 40.65
CA ILE A 83 0.45 -14.77 41.87
C ILE A 83 1.43 -14.89 43.06
N ASN A 84 2.54 -15.59 42.84
CA ASN A 84 3.54 -15.85 43.88
C ASN A 84 4.53 -14.70 44.09
N LYS A 85 4.45 -13.63 43.28
CA LYS A 85 5.38 -12.49 43.25
C LYS A 85 6.86 -12.91 43.11
N SER A 86 7.10 -14.02 42.42
CA SER A 86 8.44 -14.58 42.21
C SER A 86 9.09 -13.93 40.99
N LEU A 87 10.34 -13.49 41.08
CA LEU A 87 11.05 -12.91 39.93
C LEU A 87 11.11 -13.91 38.74
N PRO A 88 10.73 -13.50 37.52
CA PRO A 88 10.84 -14.37 36.36
C PRO A 88 12.30 -14.65 36.01
N PRO A 89 12.63 -15.85 35.47
CA PRO A 89 13.98 -16.21 35.06
C PRO A 89 14.39 -15.58 33.72
N TYR A 90 13.59 -14.66 33.20
CA TYR A 90 13.78 -13.96 31.93
C TYR A 90 13.48 -12.48 32.10
N HIS A 91 13.93 -11.68 31.14
CA HIS A 91 13.50 -10.30 31.00
C HIS A 91 12.73 -10.16 29.69
N ASN A 92 11.81 -9.20 29.67
CA ASN A 92 11.18 -8.78 28.43
C ASN A 92 12.12 -7.81 27.72
N TYR A 93 12.23 -7.93 26.41
CA TYR A 93 13.07 -7.05 25.59
C TYR A 93 12.30 -6.60 24.36
N LEU A 94 12.59 -5.38 23.89
CA LEU A 94 12.39 -5.03 22.50
C LEU A 94 13.66 -5.35 21.74
N GLN A 95 13.53 -6.13 20.67
CA GLN A 95 14.63 -6.52 19.81
C GLN A 95 14.50 -5.79 18.48
N LEU A 96 15.55 -5.08 18.11
CA LEU A 96 15.78 -4.60 16.75
C LEU A 96 16.71 -5.59 16.05
N THR A 97 16.28 -6.13 14.92
CA THR A 97 17.15 -6.90 14.03
C THR A 97 17.32 -6.11 12.73
N VAL A 98 18.56 -5.73 12.40
CA VAL A 98 18.92 -5.11 11.12
C VAL A 98 19.64 -6.17 10.28
N ILE A 99 19.12 -6.43 9.09
CA ILE A 99 19.71 -7.38 8.14
C ILE A 99 20.24 -6.59 6.95
N THR A 100 21.52 -6.77 6.60
CA THR A 100 22.18 -6.08 5.47
C THR A 100 22.90 -7.11 4.63
N GLY A 101 22.26 -7.59 3.56
CA GLY A 101 22.75 -8.76 2.82
C GLY A 101 22.74 -10.00 3.72
N GLU A 102 23.91 -10.58 3.95
CA GLU A 102 24.10 -11.72 4.86
C GLU A 102 24.35 -11.29 6.32
N ASP A 103 24.65 -10.00 6.56
CA ASP A 103 24.97 -9.50 7.89
C ASP A 103 23.69 -9.32 8.74
N ILE A 104 23.69 -9.87 9.95
CA ILE A 104 22.60 -9.73 10.92
C ILE A 104 23.13 -9.04 12.17
N ASN A 105 22.69 -7.80 12.38
CA ASN A 105 22.93 -7.05 13.61
C ASN A 105 21.68 -7.10 14.49
N MET A 106 21.84 -7.46 15.75
CA MET A 106 20.75 -7.51 16.71
C MET A 106 21.04 -6.61 17.91
N GLU A 107 20.09 -5.75 18.24
CA GLU A 107 20.09 -4.93 19.44
C GLU A 107 18.89 -5.29 20.31
N ARG A 108 19.12 -5.45 21.61
CA ARG A 108 18.06 -5.73 22.60
C ARG A 108 18.04 -4.64 23.65
N VAL A 109 16.86 -4.09 23.89
CA VAL A 109 16.61 -3.11 24.94
C VAL A 109 15.70 -3.76 25.96
N VAL A 110 16.14 -3.83 27.22
CA VAL A 110 15.31 -4.34 28.32
C VAL A 110 14.04 -3.49 28.42
N TYR A 111 12.90 -4.16 28.45
CA TYR A 111 11.59 -3.54 28.52
C TYR A 111 11.30 -3.15 29.98
N GLU A 112 11.82 -2.00 30.40
CA GLU A 112 11.60 -1.41 31.74
C GLU A 112 10.67 -0.20 31.72
N LYS A 113 10.33 0.30 30.53
CA LYS A 113 9.51 1.47 30.28
C LYS A 113 8.32 1.10 29.38
N PRO A 114 7.21 1.86 29.43
CA PRO A 114 6.10 1.69 28.50
C PRO A 114 6.59 1.55 27.06
N PHE A 115 5.97 0.63 26.32
CA PHE A 115 6.29 0.26 24.94
C PHE A 115 6.44 1.48 24.06
N LYS A 116 5.58 2.48 24.25
CA LYS A 116 5.67 3.76 23.56
C LYS A 116 7.05 4.42 23.69
N LEU A 117 7.59 4.56 24.91
CA LEU A 117 8.87 5.22 25.15
C LEU A 117 10.03 4.40 24.58
N THR A 118 9.98 3.08 24.72
CA THR A 118 11.04 2.20 24.23
C THR A 118 11.03 2.10 22.71
N ARG A 119 9.84 2.09 22.09
CA ARG A 119 9.66 2.23 20.64
C ARG A 119 10.22 3.55 20.13
N GLU A 120 9.86 4.67 20.75
CA GLU A 120 10.39 6.00 20.39
C GLU A 120 11.92 6.05 20.51
N TYR A 121 12.52 5.37 21.50
CA TYR A 121 13.97 5.26 21.64
C TYR A 121 14.61 4.51 20.46
N ILE A 122 14.08 3.35 20.09
CA ILE A 122 14.59 2.53 18.98
C ILE A 122 14.41 3.28 17.65
N GLU A 123 13.22 3.84 17.41
CA GLU A 123 12.95 4.65 16.22
C GLU A 123 13.93 5.81 16.12
N LYS A 124 14.20 6.51 17.24
CA LYS A 124 15.19 7.57 17.25
C LYS A 124 16.58 7.05 16.91
N ARG A 125 17.01 5.91 17.45
CA ARG A 125 18.34 5.37 17.18
C ARG A 125 18.56 5.04 15.69
N ILE A 126 17.52 4.55 15.02
CA ILE A 126 17.57 4.18 13.60
C ILE A 126 17.39 5.38 12.67
N PHE A 127 16.42 6.25 12.98
CA PHE A 127 15.89 7.22 12.03
C PHE A 127 16.19 8.69 12.38
N SER A 128 16.76 9.00 13.55
CA SER A 128 17.05 10.41 13.92
C SER A 128 18.25 11.00 13.21
N ASN A 129 19.21 10.15 12.82
CA ASN A 129 20.57 10.57 12.49
C ASN A 129 20.91 10.26 11.02
N GLY A 130 20.20 10.89 10.10
CA GLY A 130 20.60 10.87 8.69
C GLY A 130 19.47 11.18 7.72
N ASN A 131 19.85 11.40 6.46
CA ASN A 131 18.94 11.34 5.33
C ASN A 131 18.79 9.87 4.94
N ILE A 132 17.55 9.41 4.88
CA ILE A 132 17.19 8.03 4.57
C ILE A 132 16.74 8.01 3.11
N HIS A 133 17.38 7.15 2.32
CA HIS A 133 16.99 6.91 0.94
C HIS A 133 16.36 5.52 0.87
N VAL A 134 15.09 5.47 0.47
CA VAL A 134 14.33 4.23 0.34
C VAL A 134 13.98 4.05 -1.13
N GLY A 135 14.52 3.00 -1.75
CA GLY A 135 14.17 2.68 -3.14
C GLY A 135 12.68 2.37 -3.31
N ASN A 136 12.15 1.51 -2.43
CA ASN A 136 10.75 1.06 -2.45
C ASN A 136 10.16 1.10 -1.04
N LEU A 137 9.13 1.91 -0.83
CA LEU A 137 8.39 2.01 0.43
C LEU A 137 6.97 1.48 0.22
N GLN A 138 6.58 0.46 0.98
CA GLN A 138 5.20 -0.03 1.00
C GLN A 138 4.49 0.40 2.29
N ILE A 139 3.29 0.97 2.17
CA ILE A 139 2.40 1.28 3.28
C ILE A 139 1.09 0.49 3.11
N GLY A 140 0.80 -0.38 4.09
CA GLY A 140 -0.33 -1.30 4.08
C GLY A 140 0.11 -2.76 3.99
N GLY A 141 -0.86 -3.66 3.77
CA GLY A 141 -0.61 -5.10 3.65
C GLY A 141 -0.10 -5.54 2.29
N ASP A 142 0.16 -6.84 2.13
CA ASP A 142 0.65 -7.44 0.88
C ASP A 142 -0.35 -7.32 -0.27
N TRP A 143 -1.63 -7.30 0.08
CA TRP A 143 -2.76 -7.22 -0.85
C TRP A 143 -3.42 -5.84 -0.81
N TYR A 144 -3.94 -5.43 -1.97
CA TYR A 144 -4.75 -4.22 -2.09
C TYR A 144 -6.09 -4.40 -1.38
N ILE A 145 -6.41 -3.50 -0.47
CA ILE A 145 -7.68 -3.50 0.27
C ILE A 145 -8.61 -2.50 -0.40
N TYR A 146 -9.74 -2.98 -0.92
CA TYR A 146 -10.74 -2.13 -1.59
C TYR A 146 -11.74 -1.50 -0.60
N ASP A 147 -11.95 -2.12 0.57
CA ASP A 147 -12.73 -1.55 1.68
C ASP A 147 -11.86 -0.66 2.56
N LEU A 148 -11.73 0.59 2.13
CA LEU A 148 -10.92 1.59 2.83
C LEU A 148 -11.76 2.27 3.92
N TYR A 149 -11.32 2.16 5.17
CA TYR A 149 -11.84 3.00 6.25
C TYR A 149 -11.71 4.49 5.90
N ALA A 150 -12.65 5.30 6.38
CA ALA A 150 -12.70 6.73 6.11
C ALA A 150 -11.36 7.43 6.45
N PRO A 151 -10.95 8.44 5.65
CA PRO A 151 -9.74 9.22 5.93
C PRO A 151 -9.79 9.78 7.35
N GLN A 152 -8.73 9.59 8.12
CA GLN A 152 -8.61 10.12 9.46
C GLN A 152 -7.88 11.47 9.49
N GLY A 153 -7.30 11.89 8.36
CA GLY A 153 -6.71 13.21 8.16
C GLY A 153 -5.67 13.54 9.24
N ASP A 154 -5.82 14.70 9.89
CA ASP A 154 -4.90 15.20 10.92
C ASP A 154 -4.80 14.30 12.18
N LYS A 155 -5.69 13.32 12.34
CA LYS A 155 -5.62 12.34 13.44
C LYS A 155 -4.61 11.22 13.15
N VAL A 156 -4.11 11.12 11.92
CA VAL A 156 -3.11 10.13 11.53
C VAL A 156 -1.76 10.54 12.10
N LYS A 157 -1.24 9.70 13.01
CA LYS A 157 0.11 9.90 13.55
C LYS A 157 1.15 9.58 12.48
N PRO A 158 2.27 10.33 12.41
CA PRO A 158 3.39 10.00 11.54
C PRO A 158 3.81 8.54 11.72
N LEU A 159 4.03 7.84 10.60
CA LEU A 159 4.38 6.42 10.61
C LEU A 159 5.74 6.17 11.26
N LEU A 160 6.67 7.11 11.12
CA LEU A 160 8.06 7.00 11.53
C LEU A 160 8.52 8.29 12.20
N SER A 161 9.31 8.18 13.26
CA SER A 161 10.00 9.30 13.90
C SER A 161 11.23 9.75 13.08
N ILE A 162 11.02 10.11 11.81
CA ILE A 162 12.05 10.65 10.91
C ILE A 162 12.07 12.18 11.01
N ARG A 163 13.23 12.78 10.83
CA ARG A 163 13.37 14.24 10.73
C ARG A 163 12.64 14.79 9.50
N GLU A 164 12.08 15.97 9.63
CA GLU A 164 11.41 16.66 8.51
C GLU A 164 12.34 16.78 7.29
N GLY A 165 11.84 16.45 6.11
CA GLY A 165 12.59 16.53 4.85
C GLY A 165 13.71 15.50 4.65
N CYS A 166 13.91 14.55 5.57
CA CYS A 166 15.04 13.61 5.54
C CYS A 166 14.72 12.26 4.88
N LEU A 167 13.51 12.02 4.41
CA LEU A 167 13.13 10.78 3.73
C LEU A 167 13.04 10.98 2.22
N GLU A 168 13.93 10.38 1.45
CA GLU A 168 13.80 10.26 0.00
C GLU A 168 13.21 8.90 -0.34
N VAL A 169 12.17 8.88 -1.18
CA VAL A 169 11.50 7.65 -1.62
C VAL A 169 11.49 7.62 -3.14
N GLY A 170 11.97 6.53 -3.72
CA GLY A 170 11.85 6.28 -5.17
C GLY A 170 10.42 5.89 -5.54
N GLU A 171 10.01 4.69 -5.16
CA GLU A 171 8.67 4.16 -5.35
C GLU A 171 7.91 4.08 -4.03
N LEU A 172 6.71 4.68 -3.99
CA LEU A 172 5.76 4.54 -2.90
C LEU A 172 4.60 3.65 -3.34
N LYS A 173 4.44 2.48 -2.72
CA LYS A 173 3.30 1.59 -2.90
C LYS A 173 2.35 1.71 -1.72
N VAL A 174 1.12 2.15 -1.97
CA VAL A 174 0.07 2.24 -0.96
C VAL A 174 -1.02 1.22 -1.27
N THR A 175 -1.17 0.21 -0.42
CA THR A 175 -2.19 -0.84 -0.59
C THR A 175 -3.49 -0.55 0.16
N GLY A 176 -3.50 0.51 0.98
CA GLY A 176 -4.65 0.98 1.76
C GLY A 176 -5.04 2.43 1.44
N ASN A 177 -5.37 3.18 2.49
CA ASN A 177 -5.87 4.56 2.37
C ASN A 177 -4.73 5.52 1.99
N VAL A 178 -4.77 6.09 0.78
CA VAL A 178 -3.72 6.98 0.25
C VAL A 178 -3.65 8.26 1.06
N THR A 179 -4.79 8.86 1.42
CA THR A 179 -4.83 10.10 2.19
C THR A 179 -4.10 9.96 3.51
N ASN A 180 -4.39 8.91 4.29
CA ASN A 180 -3.72 8.68 5.57
C ASN A 180 -2.21 8.40 5.39
N SER A 181 -1.85 7.66 4.35
CA SER A 181 -0.46 7.34 4.04
C SER A 181 0.34 8.60 3.69
N LEU A 182 -0.23 9.48 2.87
CA LEU A 182 0.40 10.75 2.48
C LEU A 182 0.52 11.71 3.66
N VAL A 183 -0.52 11.87 4.48
CA VAL A 183 -0.46 12.69 5.71
C VAL A 183 0.66 12.21 6.64
N SER A 184 0.85 10.89 6.75
CA SER A 184 1.92 10.31 7.57
C SER A 184 3.33 10.61 7.07
N LEU A 185 3.47 10.83 5.75
CA LEU A 185 4.75 11.04 5.08
C LEU A 185 5.05 12.51 4.80
N GLN A 186 4.02 13.38 4.76
CA GLN A 186 4.10 14.74 4.25
C GLN A 186 5.23 15.57 4.85
N LYS A 187 5.47 15.46 6.15
CA LYS A 187 6.54 16.19 6.84
C LYS A 187 7.91 15.57 6.61
N VAL A 188 7.99 14.24 6.59
CA VAL A 188 9.28 13.55 6.58
C VAL A 188 9.87 13.44 5.19
N LEU A 189 9.04 13.45 4.15
CA LEU A 189 9.49 13.39 2.75
C LEU A 189 10.34 14.60 2.38
N SER A 190 11.44 14.34 1.71
CA SER A 190 12.24 15.36 1.03
C SER A 190 11.44 16.04 -0.08
N THR A 191 11.97 17.14 -0.62
CA THR A 191 11.36 17.84 -1.75
C THR A 191 11.52 17.12 -3.09
N VAL A 192 12.27 16.01 -3.12
CA VAL A 192 12.47 15.22 -4.35
C VAL A 192 11.17 14.49 -4.68
N PRO A 193 10.59 14.69 -5.88
CA PRO A 193 9.36 14.00 -6.24
C PRO A 193 9.58 12.50 -6.38
N LEU A 194 8.57 11.72 -5.99
CA LEU A 194 8.58 10.27 -6.16
C LEU A 194 8.80 9.92 -7.64
N LYS A 195 9.63 8.91 -7.92
CA LYS A 195 9.69 8.28 -9.25
C LYS A 195 8.33 7.66 -9.57
N GLN A 196 7.70 7.02 -8.58
CA GLN A 196 6.44 6.32 -8.77
C GLN A 196 5.59 6.33 -7.51
N LEU A 197 4.29 6.59 -7.67
CA LEU A 197 3.27 6.31 -6.65
C LEU A 197 2.32 5.24 -7.19
N ARG A 198 2.26 4.08 -6.54
CA ARG A 198 1.37 2.98 -6.90
C ARG A 198 0.28 2.80 -5.85
N THR A 199 -0.98 2.89 -6.25
CA THR A 199 -2.14 2.86 -5.32
C THR A 199 -3.37 2.25 -5.96
N VAL A 200 -4.34 1.85 -5.15
CA VAL A 200 -5.71 1.57 -5.62
C VAL A 200 -6.45 2.87 -5.95
N ASN A 201 -7.48 2.75 -6.80
CA ASN A 201 -8.44 3.81 -7.03
C ASN A 201 -9.17 4.16 -5.73
N GLN A 202 -9.12 5.44 -5.40
CA GLN A 202 -9.85 6.04 -4.29
C GLN A 202 -9.98 7.55 -4.57
N PRO A 203 -10.87 8.27 -3.87
CA PRO A 203 -10.92 9.73 -3.97
C PRO A 203 -9.55 10.32 -3.65
N PHE A 204 -8.87 10.86 -4.67
CA PHE A 204 -7.53 11.40 -4.49
C PHE A 204 -7.60 12.72 -3.71
N PRO A 205 -6.82 12.87 -2.63
CA PRO A 205 -6.67 14.16 -2.00
C PRO A 205 -5.94 15.12 -2.94
N ASN A 206 -6.18 16.41 -2.76
CA ASN A 206 -5.44 17.45 -3.45
C ASN A 206 -4.04 17.62 -2.82
N ASP A 207 -3.19 16.62 -2.99
CA ASP A 207 -1.90 16.51 -2.30
C ASP A 207 -0.71 16.78 -3.25
N PRO A 208 0.28 17.60 -2.86
CA PRO A 208 1.49 17.84 -3.64
C PRO A 208 2.23 16.55 -4.03
N ILE A 209 2.32 15.55 -3.15
CA ILE A 209 3.05 14.30 -3.40
C ILE A 209 2.47 13.61 -4.63
N ILE A 210 1.14 13.51 -4.72
CA ILE A 210 0.47 12.91 -5.88
C ILE A 210 0.74 13.76 -7.11
N LYS A 211 0.57 15.09 -7.03
CA LYS A 211 0.74 16.00 -8.17
C LYS A 211 2.14 15.99 -8.76
N THR A 212 3.16 15.93 -7.92
CA THR A 212 4.56 16.05 -8.35
C THR A 212 5.21 14.72 -8.65
N SER A 213 4.62 13.59 -8.22
CA SER A 213 5.09 12.25 -8.58
C SER A 213 5.32 12.16 -10.09
N GLN A 214 6.44 11.56 -10.52
CA GLN A 214 6.76 11.45 -11.94
C GLN A 214 5.79 10.52 -12.67
N LEU A 215 5.24 9.52 -11.96
CA LEU A 215 4.25 8.59 -12.47
C LEU A 215 3.31 8.15 -11.34
N VAL A 216 2.00 8.18 -11.59
CA VAL A 216 1.01 7.55 -10.71
C VAL A 216 0.47 6.29 -11.39
N LEU A 217 0.66 5.15 -10.74
CA LEU A 217 0.07 3.87 -11.14
C LEU A 217 -1.18 3.59 -10.31
N ILE A 218 -2.29 3.34 -10.98
CA ILE A 218 -3.54 2.99 -10.33
C ILE A 218 -3.89 1.54 -10.66
N VAL A 219 -3.98 0.70 -9.63
CA VAL A 219 -4.12 -0.75 -9.76
C VAL A 219 -5.56 -1.20 -9.52
N GLY A 220 -6.01 -2.20 -10.28
CA GLY A 220 -7.26 -2.93 -10.05
C GLY A 220 -8.30 -2.76 -11.16
N TYR A 221 -9.54 -3.22 -10.91
CA TYR A 221 -10.68 -2.98 -11.80
C TYR A 221 -11.27 -1.60 -11.53
N LEU A 222 -11.09 -0.67 -12.48
CA LEU A 222 -11.37 0.75 -12.26
C LEU A 222 -12.37 1.30 -13.27
N PRO A 223 -13.23 2.24 -12.88
CA PRO A 223 -13.96 3.04 -13.84
C PRO A 223 -13.00 4.00 -14.56
N PHE A 224 -13.24 4.25 -15.84
CA PHE A 224 -12.45 5.19 -16.66
C PHE A 224 -12.41 6.61 -16.06
N THR A 225 -13.41 6.96 -15.25
CA THR A 225 -13.55 8.26 -14.58
C THR A 225 -12.40 8.62 -13.64
N VAL A 226 -11.59 7.65 -13.21
CA VAL A 226 -10.44 7.89 -12.34
C VAL A 226 -9.38 8.81 -12.97
N LEU A 227 -9.22 8.77 -14.30
CA LEU A 227 -8.27 9.64 -15.00
C LEU A 227 -8.64 11.13 -14.92
N SER A 228 -9.92 11.46 -14.68
CA SER A 228 -10.36 12.84 -14.47
C SER A 228 -10.38 13.28 -13.00
N SER A 229 -10.13 12.38 -12.05
CA SER A 229 -10.06 12.68 -10.62
C SER A 229 -8.63 12.64 -10.08
N CYS A 230 -7.73 11.92 -10.75
CA CYS A 230 -6.32 11.92 -10.38
C CYS A 230 -5.68 13.30 -10.64
N PRO A 231 -5.03 13.93 -9.64
CA PRO A 231 -4.44 15.25 -9.81
C PRO A 231 -3.07 15.22 -10.51
N ASN A 232 -2.57 14.04 -10.87
CA ASN A 232 -1.28 13.87 -11.53
C ASN A 232 -1.44 13.86 -13.07
N ASN A 233 -0.53 14.55 -13.76
CA ASN A 233 -0.58 14.68 -15.22
C ASN A 233 0.03 13.49 -15.97
N ARG A 234 0.69 12.54 -15.29
CA ARG A 234 1.25 11.31 -15.84
C ARG A 234 0.72 10.10 -15.06
N THR A 235 -0.43 9.59 -15.50
CA THR A 235 -1.15 8.50 -14.81
C THR A 235 -1.29 7.26 -15.69
N HIS A 236 -1.01 6.09 -15.16
CA HIS A 236 -1.21 4.80 -15.81
C HIS A 236 -2.18 3.93 -15.02
N ILE A 237 -3.13 3.31 -15.72
CA ILE A 237 -4.03 2.31 -15.15
C ILE A 237 -3.46 0.92 -15.43
N GLU A 238 -3.14 0.22 -14.36
CA GLU A 238 -2.71 -1.18 -14.35
C GLU A 238 -3.93 -2.07 -14.07
N GLY A 239 -4.64 -2.42 -15.13
CA GLY A 239 -5.83 -3.27 -15.05
C GLY A 239 -6.82 -3.00 -16.17
N PHE A 240 -7.90 -3.78 -16.19
CA PHE A 240 -8.96 -3.70 -17.19
C PHE A 240 -10.00 -2.65 -16.78
N PRO A 241 -10.02 -1.45 -17.39
CA PRO A 241 -11.05 -0.47 -17.05
C PRO A 241 -12.39 -0.86 -17.69
N TRP A 242 -13.46 -0.74 -16.91
CA TRP A 242 -14.81 -0.83 -17.47
C TRP A 242 -15.14 0.49 -18.16
N ILE A 243 -15.12 0.51 -19.49
CA ILE A 243 -15.37 1.71 -20.29
C ILE A 243 -16.76 1.64 -20.94
N PHE A 244 -17.75 2.23 -20.28
CA PHE A 244 -19.06 2.50 -20.86
C PHE A 244 -19.00 3.77 -21.74
N ASP A 245 -19.75 3.80 -22.84
CA ASP A 245 -19.73 4.92 -23.81
C ASP A 245 -20.07 6.26 -23.13
N GLU A 246 -21.04 6.24 -22.22
CA GLU A 246 -21.44 7.42 -21.44
C GLU A 246 -20.31 7.89 -20.51
N GLN A 247 -19.60 6.97 -19.85
CA GLN A 247 -18.49 7.33 -18.96
C GLN A 247 -17.33 7.96 -19.74
N LEU A 248 -16.98 7.39 -20.89
CA LEU A 248 -15.93 7.95 -21.76
C LEU A 248 -16.32 9.35 -22.24
N THR A 249 -17.56 9.51 -22.73
CA THR A 249 -18.07 10.81 -23.19
C THR A 249 -18.06 11.85 -22.07
N ASN A 250 -18.51 11.49 -20.86
CA ASN A 250 -18.52 12.38 -19.70
C ASN A 250 -17.10 12.79 -19.27
N VAL A 251 -16.16 11.85 -19.27
CA VAL A 251 -14.75 12.11 -18.97
C VAL A 251 -14.14 13.07 -19.99
N VAL A 252 -14.33 12.81 -21.29
CA VAL A 252 -13.79 13.65 -22.34
C VAL A 252 -14.44 15.03 -22.34
N ASN A 253 -15.75 15.13 -22.10
CA ASN A 253 -16.43 16.42 -21.93
C ASN A 253 -15.86 17.23 -20.77
N LYS A 254 -15.63 16.59 -19.61
CA LYS A 254 -14.99 17.22 -18.46
C LYS A 254 -13.57 17.69 -18.80
N TRP A 255 -12.81 16.90 -19.55
CA TRP A 255 -11.49 17.30 -20.03
C TRP A 255 -11.53 18.47 -21.01
N MET A 256 -12.52 18.51 -21.93
CA MET A 256 -12.73 19.64 -22.85
C MET A 256 -13.09 20.94 -22.12
N GLU A 257 -13.77 20.85 -20.98
CA GLU A 257 -14.10 21.99 -20.12
C GLU A 257 -12.94 22.42 -19.22
N SER A 258 -11.98 21.52 -18.99
CA SER A 258 -10.83 21.73 -18.12
C SER A 258 -9.66 22.37 -18.86
N ASN A 259 -8.87 23.20 -18.16
CA ASN A 259 -7.61 23.73 -18.69
C ASN A 259 -6.49 22.70 -18.48
N ILE A 260 -6.54 21.59 -19.22
CA ILE A 260 -5.50 20.55 -19.19
C ILE A 260 -4.22 21.09 -19.85
N ILE A 261 -3.07 20.84 -19.22
CA ILE A 261 -1.77 21.33 -19.67
C ILE A 261 -1.22 20.41 -20.75
N VAL A 262 -0.62 20.99 -21.80
CA VAL A 262 0.13 20.24 -22.82
C VAL A 262 1.21 19.38 -22.16
N GLY A 263 1.34 18.13 -22.60
CA GLY A 263 2.22 17.14 -21.99
C GLY A 263 1.55 16.27 -20.92
N THR A 264 0.28 16.55 -20.56
CA THR A 264 -0.53 15.60 -19.79
C THR A 264 -0.66 14.29 -20.56
N TYR A 265 -0.33 13.19 -19.90
CA TYR A 265 -0.22 11.86 -20.46
C TYR A 265 -0.92 10.83 -19.57
N TYR A 266 -1.99 10.24 -20.10
CA TYR A 266 -2.66 9.10 -19.49
C TYR A 266 -2.41 7.83 -20.29
N SER A 267 -2.37 6.70 -19.62
CA SER A 267 -2.21 5.42 -20.30
C SER A 267 -2.92 4.26 -19.60
N ILE A 268 -3.22 3.22 -20.38
CA ILE A 268 -3.89 2.00 -19.93
C ILE A 268 -3.17 0.83 -20.58
N GLY A 269 -2.71 -0.14 -19.80
CA GLY A 269 -2.09 -1.35 -20.33
C GLY A 269 -3.11 -2.49 -20.48
N ASP A 270 -3.12 -3.17 -21.63
CA ASP A 270 -3.95 -4.36 -21.85
C ASP A 270 -3.25 -5.36 -22.79
N ASN A 271 -3.61 -6.64 -22.68
CA ASN A 271 -3.10 -7.70 -23.54
C ASN A 271 -4.06 -8.03 -24.69
N ASP A 272 -5.32 -7.58 -24.61
CA ASP A 272 -6.35 -7.90 -25.59
C ASP A 272 -6.43 -6.82 -26.68
N ALA A 273 -5.93 -7.14 -27.88
CA ALA A 273 -6.02 -6.27 -29.05
C ALA A 273 -7.47 -5.95 -29.45
N GLU A 274 -8.43 -6.87 -29.24
CA GLU A 274 -9.85 -6.62 -29.52
C GLU A 274 -10.40 -5.56 -28.55
N PHE A 275 -9.99 -5.61 -27.28
CA PHE A 275 -10.32 -4.59 -26.30
C PHE A 275 -9.72 -3.22 -26.68
N ILE A 276 -8.46 -3.18 -27.12
CA ILE A 276 -7.83 -1.94 -27.59
C ILE A 276 -8.62 -1.33 -28.76
N GLU A 277 -8.98 -2.13 -29.76
CA GLU A 277 -9.74 -1.65 -30.91
C GLU A 277 -11.15 -1.18 -30.51
N LYS A 278 -11.82 -1.90 -29.60
CA LYS A 278 -13.09 -1.44 -29.01
C LYS A 278 -12.92 -0.10 -28.31
N MET A 279 -11.84 0.11 -27.56
CA MET A 279 -11.56 1.38 -26.88
C MET A 279 -11.35 2.51 -27.90
N LEU A 280 -10.49 2.31 -28.90
CA LEU A 280 -10.26 3.29 -29.96
C LEU A 280 -11.54 3.62 -30.71
N SER A 281 -12.37 2.62 -31.03
CA SER A 281 -13.66 2.85 -31.72
C SER A 281 -14.60 3.79 -30.95
N LYS A 282 -14.53 3.80 -29.61
CA LYS A 282 -15.30 4.72 -28.78
C LYS A 282 -14.79 6.15 -28.91
N PHE A 283 -13.47 6.34 -28.93
CA PHE A 283 -12.87 7.66 -29.18
C PHE A 283 -13.17 8.17 -30.60
N ARG A 284 -13.18 7.30 -31.63
CA ARG A 284 -13.54 7.68 -33.01
C ARG A 284 -14.96 8.25 -33.13
N LYS A 285 -15.87 7.84 -32.26
CA LYS A 285 -17.27 8.31 -32.25
C LYS A 285 -17.46 9.68 -31.59
N LEU A 286 -16.42 10.24 -30.99
CA LEU A 286 -16.52 11.54 -30.32
C LEU A 286 -16.69 12.68 -31.34
N PRO A 287 -17.45 13.73 -31.00
CA PRO A 287 -17.66 14.86 -31.90
C PRO A 287 -16.34 15.53 -32.31
N GLY A 288 -16.12 15.66 -33.62
CA GLY A 288 -14.91 16.29 -34.17
C GLY A 288 -13.65 15.43 -34.13
N ALA A 289 -13.74 14.18 -33.66
CA ALA A 289 -12.63 13.25 -33.74
C ALA A 289 -12.26 12.94 -35.19
N GLN A 290 -10.96 12.87 -35.47
CA GLN A 290 -10.40 12.53 -36.78
C GLN A 290 -9.39 11.40 -36.62
N CYS A 291 -9.31 10.50 -37.61
CA CYS A 291 -8.19 9.58 -37.71
C CYS A 291 -7.01 10.31 -38.38
N GLY A 292 -5.81 9.98 -37.93
CA GLY A 292 -4.60 10.55 -38.47
C GLY A 292 -3.38 9.76 -38.04
N GLU A 293 -2.22 10.38 -38.23
CA GLU A 293 -0.93 9.83 -37.82
C GLU A 293 -0.20 10.83 -36.92
N ASN A 294 0.52 10.31 -35.93
CA ASN A 294 1.43 11.11 -35.13
C ASN A 294 2.87 10.59 -35.26
N LYS A 295 3.84 11.40 -34.87
CA LYS A 295 5.26 11.06 -34.99
C LYS A 295 5.68 9.84 -34.17
N GLU A 296 4.95 9.51 -33.11
CA GLU A 296 5.25 8.40 -32.20
C GLU A 296 4.84 7.04 -32.79
N THR A 297 3.77 7.02 -33.59
CA THR A 297 3.21 5.78 -34.15
C THR A 297 3.45 5.59 -35.63
N ARG A 298 3.78 6.64 -36.40
CA ARG A 298 3.88 6.57 -37.87
C ARG A 298 4.76 5.43 -38.42
N LEU A 299 5.77 5.00 -37.67
CA LEU A 299 6.70 3.94 -38.08
C LEU A 299 6.49 2.61 -37.32
N THR A 300 5.39 2.48 -36.57
CA THR A 300 5.06 1.25 -35.83
C THR A 300 4.05 0.43 -36.62
N ALA A 301 3.79 -0.80 -36.15
CA ALA A 301 2.72 -1.65 -36.71
C ALA A 301 1.31 -1.06 -36.52
N PHE A 302 1.18 -0.01 -35.71
CA PHE A 302 -0.09 0.59 -35.29
C PHE A 302 -0.06 2.11 -35.51
N PRO A 303 -0.05 2.59 -36.78
CA PRO A 303 0.19 4.01 -37.07
C PRO A 303 -0.97 4.93 -36.68
N GLU A 304 -2.17 4.37 -36.48
CA GLU A 304 -3.38 5.14 -36.21
C GLU A 304 -3.27 6.00 -34.95
N CYS A 305 -3.67 7.26 -35.08
CA CYS A 305 -3.89 8.20 -34.00
C CYS A 305 -5.27 8.84 -34.17
N ILE A 306 -6.08 8.79 -33.11
CA ILE A 306 -7.34 9.52 -33.04
C ILE A 306 -7.03 10.90 -32.46
N ILE A 307 -7.39 11.92 -33.22
CA ILE A 307 -7.15 13.32 -32.92
C ILE A 307 -8.49 13.94 -32.49
N ILE A 308 -8.57 14.38 -31.24
CA ILE A 308 -9.78 15.00 -30.70
C ILE A 308 -9.47 16.47 -30.43
N PRO A 309 -10.12 17.43 -31.12
CA PRO A 309 -9.86 18.84 -30.90
C PRO A 309 -10.29 19.25 -29.48
N MET A 310 -9.40 19.92 -28.76
CA MET A 310 -9.62 20.42 -27.41
C MET A 310 -9.68 21.95 -27.41
N LYS A 311 -10.02 22.56 -26.25
CA LYS A 311 -10.00 24.03 -26.11
C LYS A 311 -8.57 24.58 -26.15
N ASN A 312 -8.47 25.90 -26.26
CA ASN A 312 -7.22 26.67 -26.14
C ASN A 312 -6.13 26.26 -27.15
N GLY A 313 -6.51 25.81 -28.35
CA GLY A 313 -5.56 25.42 -29.39
C GLY A 313 -4.78 24.15 -29.06
N THR A 314 -5.36 23.24 -28.28
CA THR A 314 -4.80 21.93 -27.97
C THR A 314 -5.60 20.81 -28.64
N GLU A 315 -5.04 19.61 -28.65
CA GLU A 315 -5.70 18.38 -29.10
C GLU A 315 -5.35 17.23 -28.14
N LEU A 316 -6.25 16.27 -28.02
CA LEU A 316 -5.98 14.99 -27.38
C LEU A 316 -5.69 13.97 -28.47
N ASN A 317 -4.49 13.38 -28.40
CA ASN A 317 -4.05 12.33 -29.29
C ASN A 317 -4.17 10.99 -28.57
N VAL A 318 -5.01 10.11 -29.11
CA VAL A 318 -5.25 8.77 -28.59
C VAL A 318 -4.75 7.73 -29.58
N TYR A 319 -3.83 6.87 -29.14
CA TYR A 319 -3.21 5.85 -29.96
C TYR A 319 -2.73 4.71 -29.07
N TYR A 320 -2.21 3.63 -29.65
CA TYR A 320 -1.58 2.57 -28.87
C TYR A 320 -0.26 2.12 -29.50
N SER A 321 0.56 1.48 -28.68
CA SER A 321 1.80 0.85 -29.12
C SER A 321 2.13 -0.32 -28.21
N GLU A 322 3.15 -1.09 -28.56
CA GLU A 322 3.88 -1.90 -27.59
C GLU A 322 4.60 -0.99 -26.58
N PRO A 323 4.78 -1.40 -25.31
CA PRO A 323 5.59 -0.67 -24.34
C PRO A 323 7.05 -0.58 -24.77
N ASN A 324 7.63 0.63 -24.67
CA ASN A 324 9.08 0.82 -24.83
C ASN A 324 9.86 0.38 -23.56
N GLU A 325 11.19 0.50 -23.57
CA GLU A 325 12.04 0.07 -22.44
C GLU A 325 11.72 0.75 -21.10
N GLU A 326 11.38 2.05 -21.10
CA GLU A 326 10.95 2.75 -19.87
C GLU A 326 9.56 2.27 -19.43
N GLU A 327 8.65 2.07 -20.39
CA GLU A 327 7.28 1.66 -20.12
C GLU A 327 7.20 0.23 -19.58
N LYS A 328 8.15 -0.65 -19.96
CA LYS A 328 8.29 -2.00 -19.41
C LYS A 328 8.62 -2.03 -17.92
N GLU A 329 9.14 -0.93 -17.35
CA GLU A 329 9.35 -0.83 -15.90
C GLU A 329 8.04 -0.87 -15.11
N TYR A 330 6.93 -0.40 -15.71
CA TYR A 330 5.64 -0.25 -15.02
C TYR A 330 4.45 -0.92 -15.71
N CYS A 331 4.51 -1.18 -17.02
CA CYS A 331 3.47 -1.83 -17.80
C CYS A 331 3.96 -3.20 -18.26
N ARG A 332 3.31 -4.25 -17.75
CA ARG A 332 3.61 -5.64 -18.15
C ARG A 332 2.73 -6.13 -19.30
N SER A 333 1.80 -5.29 -19.77
CA SER A 333 0.86 -5.65 -20.82
C SER A 333 1.52 -5.56 -22.20
N GLU A 334 1.01 -6.35 -23.15
CA GLU A 334 1.50 -6.37 -24.53
C GLU A 334 1.26 -5.02 -25.24
N PHE A 335 0.13 -4.38 -24.96
CA PHE A 335 -0.24 -3.10 -25.54
C PHE A 335 -0.44 -2.03 -24.46
N ILE A 336 -0.17 -0.78 -24.84
CA ILE A 336 -0.44 0.39 -24.02
C ILE A 336 -1.21 1.42 -24.86
N VAL A 337 -2.44 1.72 -24.44
CA VAL A 337 -3.19 2.87 -24.97
C VAL A 337 -2.65 4.12 -24.33
N LYS A 338 -2.38 5.13 -25.15
CA LYS A 338 -1.78 6.41 -24.78
C LYS A 338 -2.73 7.53 -25.15
N MET A 339 -2.99 8.39 -24.18
CA MET A 339 -3.85 9.57 -24.30
C MET A 339 -2.99 10.79 -23.93
N LYS A 340 -2.53 11.54 -24.92
CA LYS A 340 -1.60 12.66 -24.72
C LYS A 340 -2.20 13.99 -25.16
N TRP A 341 -2.14 14.98 -24.28
CA TRP A 341 -2.45 16.37 -24.62
C TRP A 341 -1.31 17.02 -25.38
N GLN A 342 -1.61 17.52 -26.56
CA GLN A 342 -0.65 18.12 -27.47
C GLN A 342 -1.12 19.49 -27.96
N PRO A 343 -0.21 20.34 -28.48
CA PRO A 343 -0.59 21.51 -29.25
C PRO A 343 -1.35 21.07 -30.50
N ARG A 344 -2.34 21.86 -30.94
CA ARG A 344 -3.10 21.57 -32.15
C ARG A 344 -2.17 21.46 -33.37
N GLY A 345 -2.40 20.43 -34.19
CA GLY A 345 -1.58 20.13 -35.37
C GLY A 345 -0.32 19.32 -35.07
N TYR A 346 -0.21 18.73 -33.88
CA TYR A 346 0.88 17.79 -33.58
C TYR A 346 0.72 16.49 -34.37
N ALA A 347 -0.51 15.97 -34.44
CA ALA A 347 -0.88 14.88 -35.34
C ALA A 347 -1.47 15.43 -36.64
N THR A 348 -1.32 14.67 -37.73
CA THR A 348 -1.83 15.02 -39.06
C THR A 348 -3.03 14.13 -39.37
N ALA A 349 -4.21 14.74 -39.52
CA ALA A 349 -5.40 14.03 -39.97
C ALA A 349 -5.20 13.50 -41.40
N VAL A 350 -5.70 12.29 -41.69
CA VAL A 350 -5.58 11.61 -42.98
C VAL A 350 -6.92 11.45 -43.65
#